data_AF-A0A7J4JYG0-F1
#
_entry.id   AF-A0A7J4JYG0-F1
#
_cell.length_a   1.000
_cell.length_b   1.000
_cell.length_c   1.000
_cell.angle_alpha   90.00
_cell.angle_beta   90.00
_cell.angle_gamma   90.00
#
_symmetry.space_group_name_H-M   'P 1'
#
loop_
_entity.id
_entity.type
_entity.pdbx_description
1 polymer ?
#
loop_
_entity_poly.entity_id
_entity_poly.type
_entity_poly.pdbx_seq_one_letter_code
_entity_poly.pdbx_strand_id
1 'polypeptide(L)' 'MCYSIPGKVVSKSGTIATIDYFGERKTAADISGMCNIGNYAYAQGGVVVDVIPEEEAKRVLVGWKDKFIRLYHSDEV' A
#
# COMPACT_ATOMS: atom_id res chain seq x y z
N MET A 1 -2.58 5.35 10.42
CA MET A 1 -3.14 4.54 9.33
C MET A 1 -2.78 3.09 9.56
N CYS A 2 -3.74 2.18 9.41
CA CYS A 2 -3.54 0.74 9.54
C CYS A 2 -4.22 0.12 8.31
N TYR A 3 -3.46 -0.12 7.24
CA TYR A 3 -3.99 -0.74 6.03
C TYR A 3 -3.65 -2.22 6.04
N SER A 4 -4.67 -3.07 5.94
CA SER A 4 -4.51 -4.53 5.81
C SER A 4 -4.13 -4.97 4.39
N ILE A 5 -3.89 -4.02 3.49
CA ILE A 5 -3.48 -4.25 2.10
C ILE A 5 -2.12 -3.62 1.82
N PRO A 6 -1.33 -4.21 0.91
CA PRO A 6 -0.08 -3.61 0.48
C PRO A 6 -0.35 -2.50 -0.53
N GLY A 7 0.29 -1.35 -0.38
CA GLY A 7 0.23 -0.24 -1.34
C GLY A 7 1.53 -0.10 -2.11
N LYS A 8 1.50 0.51 -3.30
CA LYS A 8 2.69 0.66 -4.14
C LYS A 8 3.53 1.86 -3.68
N VAL A 9 4.82 1.65 -3.44
CA VAL A 9 5.75 2.75 -3.15
C VAL A 9 5.99 3.54 -4.44
N VAL A 10 5.48 4.77 -4.49
CA VAL A 10 5.56 5.66 -5.66
C VAL A 10 6.65 6.72 -5.54
N SER A 11 7.08 7.03 -4.32
CA SER A 11 8.23 7.90 -4.08
C SER A 11 8.88 7.61 -2.73
N LYS A 12 10.15 8.00 -2.59
CA LYS A 12 10.91 7.93 -1.34
C LYS A 12 11.78 9.18 -1.23
N SER A 13 11.70 9.87 -0.10
CA SER A 13 12.52 11.03 0.24
C SER A 13 13.13 10.82 1.62
N GLY A 14 14.41 10.49 1.67
CA GLY A 14 15.08 10.09 2.91
C GLY A 14 14.39 8.88 3.55
N THR A 15 13.86 9.09 4.76
CA THR A 15 13.14 8.08 5.55
C THR A 15 11.62 8.13 5.37
N ILE A 16 11.09 8.99 4.50
CA ILE A 16 9.65 9.08 4.23
C ILE A 16 9.36 8.41 2.88
N ALA A 17 8.52 7.39 2.87
CA ALA A 17 7.99 6.75 1.68
C ALA A 17 6.55 7.25 1.40
N THR A 18 6.22 7.50 0.13
CA THR A 18 4.84 7.72 -0.31
C THR A 18 4.31 6.44 -0.93
N ILE A 19 3.21 5.96 -0.38
CA ILE A 19 2.56 4.70 -0.74
C ILE A 19 1.19 5.03 -1.37
N ASP A 20 0.95 4.48 -2.55
CA ASP A 20 -0.30 4.59 -3.30
C ASP A 20 -1.18 3.36 -3.05
N TYR A 21 -2.37 3.61 -2.50
CA TYR A 21 -3.42 2.63 -2.28
C TYR A 21 -4.57 2.91 -3.25
N PHE A 22 -4.46 2.40 -4.47
CA PHE A 22 -5.50 2.55 -5.50
C PHE A 22 -5.90 4.02 -5.76
N GLY A 23 -4.93 4.93 -5.81
CA GLY A 23 -5.14 6.37 -6.01
C GLY A 23 -5.14 7.20 -4.73
N GLU A 24 -5.28 6.57 -3.55
CA GLU A 24 -5.08 7.26 -2.28
C GLU A 24 -3.60 7.23 -1.87
N ARG A 25 -2.95 8.40 -1.86
CA ARG A 25 -1.53 8.51 -1.49
C ARG A 25 -1.36 8.84 -0.03
N LYS A 26 -0.54 8.05 0.65
CA LYS A 26 -0.24 8.18 2.08
C LYS A 26 1.26 8.13 2.33
N THR A 27 1.73 8.88 3.31
CA THR A 27 3.13 8.87 3.73
C THR A 27 3.34 7.93 4.90
N ALA A 28 4.44 7.19 4.90
CA ALA A 28 4.89 6.36 6.01
C ALA A 28 6.40 6.46 6.19
N ALA A 29 6.86 6.35 7.43
CA ALA A 29 8.28 6.32 7.76
C ALA A 29 8.88 4.93 7.45
N ASP A 30 9.87 4.89 6.58
CA ASP A 30 10.69 3.71 6.27
C ASP A 30 11.94 3.71 7.16
N ILE A 31 11.74 3.42 8.45
CA ILE A 31 12.81 3.45 9.47
C ILE A 31 13.90 2.42 9.16
N SER A 32 13.49 1.26 8.65
CA SER A 32 14.39 0.14 8.31
C SER A 32 15.06 0.31 6.94
N GLY A 33 14.68 1.33 6.15
CA GLY A 33 15.25 1.59 4.83
C GLY A 33 14.89 0.54 3.77
N MET A 34 13.86 -0.28 4.00
CA MET A 34 13.51 -1.44 3.16
C MET A 34 12.75 -1.06 1.89
N CYS A 35 12.16 0.15 1.82
CA CYS A 35 11.37 0.56 0.68
C CYS A 35 12.25 0.94 -0.52
N ASN A 36 11.95 0.36 -1.68
CA ASN A 36 12.35 0.89 -2.97
C ASN A 36 11.13 1.28 -3.79
N ILE A 37 11.29 2.26 -4.68
CA ILE A 37 10.23 2.67 -5.62
C ILE A 37 9.84 1.46 -6.47
N GLY A 38 8.53 1.22 -6.58
CA GLY A 38 7.98 0.07 -7.31
C GLY A 38 7.69 -1.16 -6.44
N ASN A 39 8.30 -1.27 -5.25
CA ASN A 39 7.89 -2.30 -4.29
C ASN A 39 6.55 -1.98 -3.65
N TYR A 40 5.97 -2.96 -2.97
CA TYR A 40 4.72 -2.82 -2.26
C TYR A 40 4.97 -2.90 -0.76
N ALA A 41 4.32 -2.02 0.01
CA ALA A 41 4.58 -1.88 1.44
C ALA A 41 3.29 -1.92 2.27
N TYR A 42 3.38 -2.55 3.43
CA TYR A 42 2.40 -2.45 4.49
C TYR A 42 2.79 -1.34 5.45
N ALA A 43 1.82 -0.50 5.82
CA ALA A 43 2.04 0.61 6.74
C ALA A 43 1.06 0.58 7.90
N GLN A 44 1.60 0.71 9.11
CA GLN A 44 0.85 0.75 10.36
C GLN A 44 1.37 1.88 11.25
N GLY A 45 0.46 2.66 11.83
CA GLY A 45 0.83 3.79 12.67
C GLY A 45 1.62 4.89 11.95
N GLY A 46 1.62 4.91 10.60
CA GLY A 46 2.45 5.83 9.83
C GLY A 46 3.90 5.34 9.65
N VAL A 47 4.18 4.07 9.91
CA VAL A 47 5.49 3.44 9.73
C VAL A 47 5.35 2.25 8.78
N VAL A 48 6.33 2.04 7.92
CA VAL A 48 6.42 0.84 7.09
C VAL A 48 6.79 -0.34 7.98
N VAL A 49 5.94 -1.36 7.99
CA VAL A 49 6.14 -2.57 8.80
C VAL A 49 6.66 -3.74 7.99
N ASP A 50 6.37 -3.77 6.69
CA ASP A 50 6.81 -4.84 5.80
C ASP A 50 6.82 -4.39 4.33
N VAL A 51 7.67 -5.02 3.52
CA VAL A 51 7.82 -4.76 2.07
C VAL A 51 7.84 -6.07 1.31
N ILE A 52 6.94 -6.21 0.35
CA ILE A 52 6.79 -7.39 -0.48
C ILE A 52 7.04 -7.08 -1.97
N PRO A 53 7.50 -8.06 -2.76
CA PRO A 53 7.65 -7.90 -4.19
C PRO A 53 6.30 -7.74 -4.89
N GLU A 54 6.31 -7.10 -6.05
CA GLU A 54 5.10 -6.79 -6.83
C GLU A 54 4.26 -8.04 -7.15
N GLU A 55 4.89 -9.16 -7.48
CA GLU A 55 4.17 -10.40 -7.80
C GLU A 55 3.40 -10.97 -6.61
N GLU A 56 3.92 -10.80 -5.39
CA GLU A 56 3.22 -11.18 -4.17
C GLU A 56 2.09 -10.22 -3.86
N ALA A 57 2.35 -8.93 -3.98
CA ALA A 57 1.32 -7.91 -3.80
C ALA A 57 0.15 -8.11 -4.76
N LYS A 58 0.41 -8.41 -6.03
CA LYS A 58 -0.64 -8.73 -7.01
C LYS A 58 -1.52 -9.89 -6.55
N ARG A 59 -0.94 -10.98 -6.01
CA ARG A 59 -1.72 -12.11 -5.50
C ARG A 59 -2.66 -11.71 -4.36
N VAL A 60 -2.16 -10.91 -3.42
CA VAL A 60 -2.98 -10.36 -2.32
C VAL A 60 -4.08 -9.46 -2.91
N LEU A 61 -3.70 -8.50 -3.75
CA LEU A 61 -4.59 -7.48 -4.29
C LEU A 61 -5.65 -8.04 -5.24
N VAL A 62 -5.41 -9.16 -5.93
CA VAL A 62 -6.45 -9.86 -6.72
C VAL A 62 -7.64 -10.24 -5.85
N GLY A 63 -7.40 -10.81 -4.66
CA GLY A 63 -8.47 -11.16 -3.72
C GLY A 63 -9.20 -9.94 -3.14
N TRP A 64 -8.53 -8.79 -3.10
CA TRP A 64 -9.12 -7.53 -2.67
C TRP A 64 -9.86 -6.82 -3.80
N LYS A 65 -9.44 -6.94 -5.06
CA LYS A 65 -10.01 -6.25 -6.22
C LYS A 65 -11.50 -6.57 -6.38
N ASP A 66 -11.89 -7.84 -6.23
CA ASP A 66 -13.28 -8.27 -6.33
C ASP A 66 -14.17 -7.75 -5.17
N LYS A 67 -13.56 -7.46 -4.02
CA LYS A 67 -14.23 -6.85 -2.86
C LYS A 67 -14.28 -5.33 -2.97
N PHE A 68 -13.21 -4.69 -3.43
CA PHE A 68 -13.15 -3.24 -3.64
C PHE A 68 -14.11 -2.80 -4.74
N ILE A 69 -14.23 -3.53 -5.84
CA ILE A 69 -15.22 -3.23 -6.90
C ILE A 69 -16.66 -3.35 -6.35
N ARG A 70 -16.93 -4.33 -5.48
CA ARG A 70 -18.24 -4.48 -4.84
C ARG A 70 -18.54 -3.37 -3.84
N LEU A 71 -17.54 -2.96 -3.05
CA LEU A 71 -17.69 -1.90 -2.06
C LEU A 71 -17.88 -0.53 -2.71
N TYR A 72 -17.18 -0.24 -3.81
CA TYR A 72 -17.32 1.02 -4.55
C TYR A 72 -18.72 1.18 -5.18
N HIS A 73 -19.39 0.07 -5.52
CA HIS A 73 -20.77 0.09 -6.02
C HIS A 73 -21.84 0.03 -4.92
N SER A 74 -21.48 -0.28 -3.66
CA SER A 74 -22.47 -0.37 -2.57
C SER A 74 -22.75 0.97 -1.88
N ASP A 75 -21.98 2.01 -2.16
CA ASP A 75 -22.21 3.37 -1.67
C ASP A 75 -23.05 4.23 -2.65
N GLU A 76 -23.54 3.64 -3.74
CA GLU A 76 -24.37 4.32 -4.77
C GLU A 76 -25.87 3.94 -4.66
N VAL A 77 -26.38 3.70 -3.44
CA VAL A 77 -27.81 3.44 -3.17
C VAL A 77 -28.33 4.27 -2.00
#